data_AF-A0A2A5WZ61-F1
#
_entry.id   AF-A0A2A5WZ61-F1
#
_cell.length_a   1.000
_cell.length_b   1.000
_cell.length_c   1.000
_cell.angle_alpha   90.00
_cell.angle_beta   90.00
_cell.angle_gamma   90.00
#
_symmetry.space_group_name_H-M   'P 1'
#
loop_
_entity.id
_entity.type
_entity.pdbx_description
1 polymer ?
#
loop_
_entity_poly.entity_id
_entity_poly.type
_entity_poly.pdbx_seq_one_letter_code
_entity_poly.pdbx_strand_id
1 'polypeptide(L)'
;MKTFFNKIVKRILTYMSFLICFIIIYYSDTFTFFVSLNGFLQILLFILVVCIPAYITKRMSYVDIGWPFGLVIIGILVLLLGEGYWLRKYIIGGMYLFAGLRMGIGSLILLIKGHLNTELSRYKYQRKRWKKSGFTNIDISLQYEIMLQCFANITFLSIPAILQAFNPQEYLSVLEILGYSFWLLFFVMEHIADIQKQKFLKKAFLEKRKKQVCNIGLWKYSRHPNYFAEWMVWNSLILSSLPSFFYFQISESNLISLGLLISIFYLSIIMYNTLVYYTGAIPSEYYSLKKRPDYKKYKQKTNMFFFGINQ
;
A
#
# COMPACT_ATOMS: atom_id res chain seq x y z
N MET A 1 -18.33 -19.99 23.10
CA MET A 1 -18.49 -20.25 21.64
C MET A 1 -18.92 -19.02 20.84
N LYS A 2 -20.00 -18.31 21.20
CA LYS A 2 -20.54 -17.15 20.45
C LYS A 2 -19.51 -16.04 20.17
N THR A 3 -18.62 -15.75 21.12
CA THR A 3 -17.55 -14.73 20.98
C THR A 3 -16.37 -15.17 20.10
N PHE A 4 -16.08 -16.47 20.03
CA PHE A 4 -15.04 -17.02 19.15
C PHE A 4 -15.53 -17.11 17.70
N PHE A 5 -16.77 -17.57 17.52
CA PHE A 5 -17.42 -17.60 16.21
C PHE A 5 -17.50 -16.20 15.59
N ASN A 6 -17.94 -15.19 16.34
CA ASN A 6 -17.99 -13.81 15.86
C ASN A 6 -16.61 -13.26 15.43
N LYS A 7 -15.52 -13.70 16.08
CA LYS A 7 -14.15 -13.31 15.73
C LYS A 7 -13.69 -13.92 14.40
N ILE A 8 -14.03 -15.19 14.17
CA ILE A 8 -13.73 -15.88 12.90
C ILE A 8 -14.54 -15.25 11.77
N VAL A 9 -15.85 -15.09 11.96
CA VAL A 9 -16.74 -14.46 10.97
C VAL A 9 -16.23 -13.09 10.57
N LYS A 10 -15.77 -12.26 11.52
CA LYS A 10 -15.21 -10.94 11.22
C LYS A 10 -13.96 -10.99 10.34
N ARG A 11 -13.06 -11.97 10.56
CA ARG A 11 -11.87 -12.15 9.72
C ARG A 11 -12.24 -12.65 8.32
N ILE A 12 -13.16 -13.60 8.23
CA ILE A 12 -13.68 -14.11 6.95
C ILE A 12 -14.32 -12.97 6.15
N LEU A 13 -15.17 -12.17 6.77
CA LEU A 13 -15.82 -11.01 6.14
C LEU A 13 -14.80 -10.00 5.59
N THR A 14 -13.64 -9.87 6.23
CA THR A 14 -12.59 -8.97 5.72
C THR A 14 -11.95 -9.53 4.45
N TYR A 15 -11.79 -10.85 4.33
CA TYR A 15 -11.30 -11.47 3.09
C TYR A 15 -12.33 -11.48 1.97
N MET A 16 -13.63 -11.37 2.27
CA MET A 16 -14.68 -11.41 1.25
C MET A 16 -14.51 -10.29 0.22
N SER A 17 -14.07 -9.09 0.60
CA SER A 17 -13.85 -8.00 -0.37
C SER A 17 -12.77 -8.36 -1.38
N PHE A 18 -11.66 -8.95 -0.93
CA PHE A 18 -10.60 -9.42 -1.82
C PHE A 18 -11.05 -10.60 -2.69
N LEU A 19 -11.80 -11.55 -2.12
CA LEU A 19 -12.31 -12.70 -2.87
C LEU A 19 -13.29 -12.26 -3.96
N ILE A 20 -14.23 -11.37 -3.64
CA ILE A 20 -15.18 -10.81 -4.60
C ILE A 20 -14.44 -10.07 -5.72
N CYS A 21 -13.45 -9.25 -5.37
CA CYS A 21 -12.61 -8.54 -6.34
C CYS A 21 -11.84 -9.51 -7.25
N PHE A 22 -11.24 -10.56 -6.67
CA PHE A 22 -10.57 -11.61 -7.44
C PHE A 22 -11.54 -12.29 -8.42
N ILE A 23 -12.72 -12.68 -7.95
CA ILE A 23 -13.77 -13.30 -8.78
C ILE A 23 -14.16 -12.38 -9.94
N ILE A 24 -14.37 -11.08 -9.68
CA ILE A 24 -14.70 -10.11 -10.72
C ILE A 24 -13.62 -10.07 -11.81
N ILE A 25 -12.34 -9.99 -11.43
CA ILE A 25 -11.23 -9.94 -12.40
C ILE A 25 -11.04 -11.29 -13.09
N TYR A 26 -11.24 -12.39 -12.37
CA TYR A 26 -11.06 -13.76 -12.88
C TYR A 26 -12.12 -14.15 -13.90
N TYR A 27 -13.32 -13.58 -13.84
CA TYR A 27 -14.37 -13.82 -14.83
C TYR A 27 -14.36 -12.82 -16.00
N SER A 28 -13.40 -11.90 -16.05
CA SER A 28 -13.19 -11.02 -17.21
C SER A 28 -12.48 -11.79 -18.31
N ASP A 29 -13.02 -11.73 -19.53
CA ASP A 29 -12.43 -12.36 -20.71
C ASP A 29 -11.01 -11.82 -20.99
N THR A 30 -10.76 -10.56 -20.62
CA THR A 30 -9.48 -9.89 -20.80
C THR A 30 -8.46 -10.22 -19.71
N PHE A 31 -8.87 -10.26 -18.44
CA PHE A 31 -7.92 -10.23 -17.30
C PHE A 31 -7.67 -11.58 -16.63
N THR A 32 -8.40 -12.63 -17.01
CA THR A 32 -8.35 -13.95 -16.37
C THR A 32 -6.91 -14.48 -16.25
N PHE A 33 -6.18 -14.54 -17.37
CA PHE A 33 -4.83 -15.12 -17.37
C PHE A 33 -3.86 -14.32 -16.49
N PHE A 34 -3.93 -12.98 -16.55
CA PHE A 34 -3.10 -12.12 -15.73
C PHE A 34 -3.36 -12.34 -14.24
N VAL A 35 -4.62 -12.31 -13.80
CA VAL A 35 -4.95 -12.39 -12.37
C VAL A 35 -4.64 -13.78 -11.80
N SER A 36 -4.77 -14.84 -12.59
CA SER A 36 -4.37 -16.18 -12.19
C SER A 36 -2.86 -16.29 -11.97
N LEU A 37 -2.05 -15.81 -12.94
CA LEU A 37 -0.59 -15.88 -12.82
C LEU A 37 -0.08 -14.95 -11.72
N ASN A 38 -0.60 -13.72 -11.62
CA ASN A 38 -0.30 -12.81 -10.52
C ASN A 38 -0.68 -13.46 -9.18
N GLY A 39 -1.88 -14.05 -9.08
CA GLY A 39 -2.34 -14.78 -7.92
C GLY A 39 -1.34 -15.84 -7.44
N PHE A 40 -0.91 -16.70 -8.36
CA PHE A 40 0.07 -17.75 -8.09
C PHE A 40 1.42 -17.17 -7.61
N LEU A 41 1.96 -16.18 -8.34
CA LEU A 41 3.26 -15.59 -8.02
C LEU A 41 3.25 -14.80 -6.70
N GLN A 42 2.17 -14.09 -6.38
CA GLN A 42 2.03 -13.40 -5.10
C GLN A 42 1.94 -14.40 -3.94
N ILE A 43 1.18 -15.48 -4.10
CA ILE A 43 1.10 -16.55 -3.09
C ILE A 43 2.49 -17.16 -2.86
N LEU A 44 3.22 -17.48 -3.94
CA LEU A 44 4.58 -18.02 -3.85
C LEU A 44 5.53 -17.05 -3.12
N LEU A 45 5.52 -15.77 -3.53
CA LEU A 45 6.33 -14.72 -2.90
C LEU A 45 6.02 -14.60 -1.41
N PHE A 46 4.74 -14.45 -1.06
CA PHE A 46 4.35 -14.23 0.32
C PHE A 46 4.60 -15.46 1.18
N ILE A 47 4.35 -16.68 0.70
CA ILE A 47 4.63 -17.90 1.46
C ILE A 47 6.12 -18.00 1.78
N LEU A 48 6.98 -17.90 0.76
CA LEU A 48 8.43 -18.14 0.90
C LEU A 48 9.14 -17.00 1.63
N VAL A 49 8.82 -15.75 1.29
CA VAL A 49 9.56 -14.58 1.79
C VAL A 49 8.95 -13.99 3.06
N VAL A 50 7.67 -14.24 3.34
CA VAL A 50 6.96 -13.59 4.44
C VAL A 50 6.37 -14.59 5.43
N CYS A 51 5.46 -15.47 5.02
CA CYS A 51 4.71 -16.35 5.93
C CYS A 51 5.64 -17.31 6.68
N ILE A 52 6.55 -18.01 5.98
CA ILE A 52 7.50 -18.95 6.59
C ILE A 52 8.46 -18.20 7.53
N PRO A 53 9.20 -17.15 7.10
CA PRO A 53 10.08 -16.40 8.00
C PRO A 53 9.36 -15.78 9.19
N ALA A 54 8.15 -15.25 8.99
CA ALA A 54 7.37 -14.64 10.05
C ALA A 54 6.79 -15.67 11.03
N TYR A 55 6.47 -16.89 10.58
CA TYR A 55 6.05 -17.98 11.46
C TYR A 55 7.20 -18.46 12.36
N ILE A 56 8.39 -18.64 11.79
CA ILE A 56 9.58 -19.10 12.51
C ILE A 56 10.04 -18.03 13.51
N THR A 57 10.19 -16.79 13.03
CA THR A 57 10.83 -15.72 13.81
C THR A 57 9.85 -14.91 14.64
N LYS A 58 8.54 -15.13 14.46
CA LYS A 58 7.45 -14.34 15.04
C LYS A 58 7.56 -12.85 14.71
N ARG A 59 8.17 -12.47 13.59
CA ARG A 59 8.31 -11.08 13.14
C ARG A 59 7.51 -10.86 11.87
N MET A 60 6.53 -9.98 11.91
CA MET A 60 5.73 -9.60 10.75
C MET A 60 6.49 -8.65 9.79
N SER A 61 7.63 -8.10 10.24
CA SER A 61 8.41 -7.12 9.50
C SER A 61 8.90 -7.56 8.11
N TYR A 62 8.93 -8.86 7.80
CA TYR A 62 9.20 -9.39 6.44
C TYR A 62 8.18 -8.96 5.39
N VAL A 63 6.99 -8.54 5.82
CA VAL A 63 5.95 -7.98 4.95
C VAL A 63 6.47 -6.77 4.15
N ASP A 64 7.35 -5.96 4.74
CA ASP A 64 7.98 -4.82 4.06
C ASP A 64 8.86 -5.23 2.88
N ILE A 65 9.19 -6.51 2.77
CA ILE A 65 9.90 -7.08 1.62
C ILE A 65 8.87 -7.63 0.64
N GLY A 66 7.97 -8.51 1.09
CA GLY A 66 7.00 -9.16 0.20
C GLY A 66 6.04 -8.18 -0.50
N TRP A 67 5.52 -7.18 0.22
CA TRP A 67 4.57 -6.24 -0.36
C TRP A 67 5.13 -5.44 -1.55
N PRO A 68 6.28 -4.73 -1.45
CA PRO A 68 6.81 -3.98 -2.57
C PRO A 68 7.36 -4.85 -3.70
N PHE A 69 7.94 -6.03 -3.40
CA PHE A 69 8.30 -6.99 -4.46
C PHE A 69 7.07 -7.57 -5.17
N GLY A 70 5.92 -7.61 -4.51
CA GLY A 70 4.65 -7.89 -5.17
C GLY A 70 4.27 -6.83 -6.21
N LEU A 71 4.55 -5.55 -5.97
CA LEU A 71 4.38 -4.49 -6.99
C LEU A 71 5.36 -4.67 -8.16
N VAL A 72 6.59 -5.13 -7.88
CA VAL A 72 7.56 -5.47 -8.92
C VAL A 72 7.03 -6.61 -9.79
N ILE A 73 6.45 -7.66 -9.19
CA ILE A 73 5.81 -8.75 -9.95
C ILE A 73 4.70 -8.21 -10.86
N ILE A 74 3.80 -7.36 -10.34
CA ILE A 74 2.74 -6.73 -11.15
C ILE A 74 3.35 -5.94 -12.33
N GLY A 75 4.36 -5.13 -12.06
CA GLY A 75 5.06 -4.35 -13.10
C GLY A 75 5.71 -5.23 -14.17
N ILE A 76 6.37 -6.32 -13.80
CA ILE A 76 6.95 -7.28 -14.74
C ILE A 76 5.84 -7.94 -15.57
N LEU A 77 4.77 -8.42 -14.93
CA LEU A 77 3.66 -9.06 -15.62
C LEU A 77 2.97 -8.12 -16.60
N VAL A 78 2.81 -6.84 -16.24
CA VAL A 78 2.31 -5.81 -17.16
C VAL A 78 3.18 -5.71 -18.40
N LEU A 79 4.50 -5.68 -18.24
CA LEU A 79 5.43 -5.57 -19.37
C LEU A 79 5.49 -6.82 -20.23
N LEU A 80 5.30 -8.01 -19.65
CA LEU A 80 5.34 -9.27 -20.38
C LEU A 80 4.01 -9.62 -21.05
N LEU A 81 2.89 -9.42 -20.34
CA LEU A 81 1.57 -9.90 -20.75
C LEU A 81 0.67 -8.81 -21.34
N GLY A 82 0.96 -7.53 -21.11
CA GLY A 82 0.11 -6.46 -21.63
C GLY A 82 0.13 -6.44 -23.16
N GLU A 83 -1.04 -6.55 -23.78
CA GLU A 83 -1.22 -6.52 -25.24
C GLU A 83 -1.73 -5.17 -25.76
N GLY A 84 -1.91 -4.20 -24.86
CA GLY A 84 -2.37 -2.86 -25.20
C GLY A 84 -1.29 -1.96 -25.81
N TYR A 85 -1.63 -0.69 -25.96
CA TYR A 85 -0.74 0.32 -26.53
C TYR A 85 0.61 0.39 -25.77
N TRP A 86 1.70 0.24 -26.53
CA TRP A 86 3.05 0.06 -25.98
C TRP A 86 3.47 1.18 -25.01
N LEU A 87 3.15 2.44 -25.33
CA LEU A 87 3.56 3.58 -24.52
C LEU A 87 2.86 3.57 -23.16
N ARG A 88 1.54 3.34 -23.15
CA ARG A 88 0.73 3.20 -21.93
C ARG A 88 1.26 2.05 -21.05
N LYS A 89 1.49 0.89 -21.67
CA LYS A 89 2.04 -0.31 -21.03
C LYS A 89 3.40 -0.04 -20.38
N TYR A 90 4.32 0.64 -21.06
CA TYR A 90 5.65 0.96 -20.53
C TYR A 90 5.62 2.00 -19.41
N ILE A 91 4.75 3.02 -19.52
CA ILE A 91 4.58 4.01 -18.46
C ILE A 91 4.09 3.33 -17.18
N ILE A 92 2.96 2.59 -17.26
CA ILE A 92 2.36 1.99 -16.06
C ILE A 92 3.23 0.87 -15.48
N GLY A 93 3.84 0.03 -16.33
CA GLY A 93 4.81 -0.98 -15.89
C GLY A 93 6.03 -0.36 -15.20
N GLY A 94 6.58 0.72 -15.77
CA GLY A 94 7.68 1.48 -15.20
C GLY A 94 7.37 2.10 -13.84
N MET A 95 6.17 2.67 -13.67
CA MET A 95 5.71 3.24 -12.40
C MET A 95 5.64 2.18 -11.29
N TYR A 96 5.08 1.00 -11.58
CA TYR A 96 5.01 -0.12 -10.63
C TYR A 96 6.40 -0.67 -10.29
N LEU A 97 7.24 -0.89 -11.29
CA LEU A 97 8.62 -1.35 -11.10
C LEU A 97 9.41 -0.37 -10.25
N PHE A 98 9.33 0.91 -10.55
CA PHE A 98 10.09 1.94 -9.85
C PHE A 98 9.64 2.08 -8.39
N ALA A 99 8.33 2.14 -8.14
CA ALA A 99 7.79 2.20 -6.78
C ALA A 99 8.15 0.95 -5.98
N GLY A 100 7.93 -0.24 -6.56
CA GLY A 100 8.22 -1.53 -5.94
C GLY A 100 9.71 -1.75 -5.66
N LEU A 101 10.59 -1.53 -6.65
CA LEU A 101 12.03 -1.72 -6.48
C LEU A 101 12.62 -0.75 -5.46
N ARG A 102 12.22 0.52 -5.48
CA ARG A 102 12.70 1.51 -4.49
C ARG A 102 12.40 1.05 -3.06
N MET A 103 11.16 0.64 -2.79
CA MET A 103 10.74 0.20 -1.46
C MET A 103 11.32 -1.17 -1.09
N GLY A 104 11.34 -2.11 -2.04
CA GLY A 104 11.87 -3.46 -1.84
C GLY A 104 13.38 -3.48 -1.61
N ILE A 105 14.16 -2.71 -2.37
CA ILE A 105 15.59 -2.54 -2.12
C ILE A 105 15.81 -1.86 -0.76
N GLY A 106 15.00 -0.85 -0.43
CA GLY A 106 15.04 -0.20 0.88
C GLY A 106 14.83 -1.17 2.04
N SER A 107 13.85 -2.08 1.94
CA SER A 107 13.56 -3.07 2.98
C SER A 107 14.61 -4.18 3.04
N LEU A 108 15.20 -4.60 1.92
CA LEU A 108 16.36 -5.49 1.91
C LEU A 108 17.57 -4.86 2.59
N ILE A 109 17.85 -3.58 2.36
CA ILE A 109 18.91 -2.85 3.07
C ILE A 109 18.63 -2.83 4.58
N LEU A 110 17.37 -2.65 5.00
CA LEU A 110 17.00 -2.73 6.42
C LEU A 110 17.20 -4.15 6.99
N LEU A 111 16.92 -5.19 6.22
CA LEU A 111 17.16 -6.57 6.61
C LEU A 111 18.65 -6.83 6.83
N ILE A 112 19.49 -6.50 5.84
CA ILE A 112 20.95 -6.72 5.87
C ILE A 112 21.60 -5.96 7.02
N LYS A 113 21.15 -4.73 7.30
CA LYS A 113 21.64 -3.92 8.44
C LYS A 113 21.13 -4.41 9.80
N GLY A 114 20.36 -5.50 9.84
CA GLY A 114 19.82 -6.07 11.07
C GLY A 114 18.70 -5.24 11.70
N HIS A 115 18.13 -4.25 11.01
CA HIS A 115 17.01 -3.46 11.54
C HIS A 115 15.73 -4.29 11.66
N LEU A 116 15.58 -5.32 10.82
CA LEU A 116 14.47 -6.29 10.90
C LEU A 116 14.75 -7.44 11.89
N ASN A 117 15.88 -7.41 12.62
CA ASN A 117 16.12 -8.38 13.68
C ASN A 117 15.14 -8.21 14.83
N THR A 118 14.54 -7.04 14.96
CA THR A 118 13.44 -6.76 15.89
C THR A 118 12.18 -6.35 15.14
N GLU A 119 11.03 -6.59 15.74
CA GLU A 119 9.76 -6.19 15.15
C GLU A 119 9.62 -4.66 15.07
N LEU A 120 9.26 -4.15 13.90
CA LEU A 120 9.00 -2.73 13.67
C LEU A 120 7.83 -2.23 14.53
N SER A 121 7.87 -0.93 14.87
CA SER A 121 6.91 -0.35 15.83
C SER A 121 5.46 -0.51 15.41
N ARG A 122 5.15 -0.39 14.12
CA ARG A 122 3.78 -0.56 13.61
C ARG A 122 3.25 -1.98 13.82
N TYR A 123 4.07 -3.02 13.65
CA TYR A 123 3.64 -4.40 13.90
C TYR A 123 3.56 -4.73 15.39
N LYS A 124 4.39 -4.10 16.22
CA LYS A 124 4.18 -4.10 17.69
C LYS A 124 2.85 -3.46 18.08
N TYR A 125 2.38 -2.45 17.35
CA TYR A 125 1.06 -1.86 17.55
C TYR A 125 -0.07 -2.81 17.13
N GLN A 126 0.08 -3.53 16.01
CA GLN A 126 -0.91 -4.53 15.56
C GLN A 126 -1.17 -5.59 16.63
N ARG A 127 -0.13 -6.11 17.28
CA ARG A 127 -0.26 -7.05 18.41
C ARG A 127 -1.14 -6.52 19.54
N LYS A 128 -1.09 -5.21 19.81
CA LYS A 128 -1.95 -4.57 20.81
C LYS A 128 -3.40 -4.50 20.34
N ARG A 129 -3.64 -4.23 19.06
CA ARG A 129 -4.99 -4.25 18.48
C ARG A 129 -5.58 -5.65 18.56
N TRP A 130 -4.81 -6.68 18.20
CA TRP A 130 -5.23 -8.07 18.30
C TRP A 130 -5.64 -8.42 19.73
N LYS A 131 -4.78 -8.11 20.71
CA LYS A 131 -5.07 -8.33 22.13
C LYS A 131 -6.33 -7.58 22.57
N LYS A 132 -6.51 -6.30 22.19
CA LYS A 132 -7.71 -5.50 22.50
C LYS A 132 -8.98 -6.08 21.87
N SER A 133 -8.88 -6.64 20.67
CA SER A 133 -9.99 -7.33 19.99
C SER A 133 -10.17 -8.78 20.46
N GLY A 134 -9.40 -9.22 21.45
CA GLY A 134 -9.49 -10.56 22.04
C GLY A 134 -8.95 -11.67 21.14
N PHE A 135 -8.11 -11.36 20.15
CA PHE A 135 -7.36 -12.35 19.38
C PHE A 135 -6.10 -12.72 20.17
N THR A 136 -6.08 -13.94 20.71
CA THR A 136 -5.02 -14.44 21.60
C THR A 136 -3.94 -15.24 20.85
N ASN A 137 -4.31 -15.94 19.78
CA ASN A 137 -3.36 -16.69 18.96
C ASN A 137 -2.57 -15.73 18.04
N ILE A 138 -1.29 -15.57 18.36
CA ILE A 138 -0.37 -14.68 17.65
C ILE A 138 -0.12 -15.18 16.23
N ASP A 139 0.08 -16.49 16.04
CA ASP A 139 0.46 -17.07 14.75
C ASP A 139 -0.66 -16.91 13.74
N ILE A 140 -1.89 -17.26 14.12
CA ILE A 140 -3.06 -17.07 13.25
C ILE A 140 -3.26 -15.58 12.92
N SER A 141 -3.06 -14.69 13.89
CA SER A 141 -3.21 -13.24 13.67
C SER A 141 -2.14 -12.71 12.71
N LEU A 142 -0.90 -13.14 12.89
CA LEU A 142 0.22 -12.76 12.05
C LEU A 142 0.02 -13.27 10.61
N GLN A 143 -0.33 -14.53 10.41
CA GLN A 143 -0.56 -15.08 9.07
C GLN A 143 -1.77 -14.43 8.37
N TYR A 144 -2.84 -14.19 9.12
CA TYR A 144 -4.01 -13.47 8.62
C TYR A 144 -3.65 -12.07 8.09
N GLU A 145 -2.84 -11.32 8.85
CA GLU A 145 -2.45 -9.96 8.51
C GLU A 145 -1.45 -9.88 7.34
N ILE A 146 -0.59 -10.89 7.21
CA ILE A 146 0.32 -11.05 6.07
C ILE A 146 -0.50 -11.33 4.80
N MET A 147 -1.44 -12.25 4.88
CA MET A 147 -2.23 -12.67 3.73
C MET A 147 -3.19 -11.58 3.21
N LEU A 148 -3.66 -10.66 4.07
CA LEU A 148 -4.38 -9.47 3.61
C LEU A 148 -3.56 -8.64 2.61
N GLN A 149 -2.24 -8.53 2.83
CA GLN A 149 -1.36 -7.77 1.95
C GLN A 149 -1.01 -8.54 0.67
N CYS A 150 -0.91 -9.87 0.77
CA CYS A 150 -0.84 -10.74 -0.41
C CYS A 150 -2.07 -10.52 -1.29
N PHE A 151 -3.27 -10.65 -0.73
CA PHE A 151 -4.51 -10.51 -1.49
C PHE A 151 -4.72 -9.09 -2.04
N ALA A 152 -4.23 -8.05 -1.35
CA ALA A 152 -4.21 -6.70 -1.90
C ALA A 152 -3.38 -6.60 -3.20
N ASN A 153 -2.20 -7.23 -3.23
CA ASN A 153 -1.35 -7.29 -4.43
C ASN A 153 -1.96 -8.14 -5.56
N ILE A 154 -2.68 -9.22 -5.21
CA ILE A 154 -3.39 -10.03 -6.21
C ILE A 154 -4.49 -9.20 -6.88
N THR A 155 -5.23 -8.42 -6.08
CA THR A 155 -6.52 -7.82 -6.47
C THR A 155 -6.42 -6.30 -6.65
N PHE A 156 -6.87 -5.51 -5.68
CA PHE A 156 -7.05 -4.06 -5.81
C PHE A 156 -5.82 -3.32 -6.33
N LEU A 157 -4.60 -3.71 -5.92
CA LEU A 157 -3.37 -3.04 -6.32
C LEU A 157 -2.96 -3.38 -7.76
N SER A 158 -3.47 -4.47 -8.36
CA SER A 158 -3.18 -4.82 -9.75
C SER A 158 -4.14 -4.16 -10.75
N ILE A 159 -5.34 -3.73 -10.32
CA ILE A 159 -6.39 -3.21 -11.20
C ILE A 159 -5.95 -2.02 -12.07
N PRO A 160 -5.36 -0.94 -11.52
CA PRO A 160 -4.95 0.19 -12.36
C PRO A 160 -3.90 -0.21 -13.40
N ALA A 161 -3.04 -1.18 -13.06
CA ALA A 161 -2.01 -1.72 -13.93
C ALA A 161 -2.60 -2.54 -15.08
N ILE A 162 -3.47 -3.51 -14.80
CA ILE A 162 -4.04 -4.40 -15.82
C ILE A 162 -4.95 -3.65 -16.79
N LEU A 163 -5.77 -2.72 -16.30
CA LEU A 163 -6.65 -1.91 -17.16
C LEU A 163 -5.82 -1.13 -18.18
N GLN A 164 -4.72 -0.52 -17.74
CA GLN A 164 -3.86 0.24 -18.63
C GLN A 164 -3.05 -0.67 -19.56
N ALA A 165 -2.52 -1.79 -19.07
CA ALA A 165 -1.67 -2.68 -19.83
C ALA A 165 -2.35 -3.34 -21.04
N PHE A 166 -3.67 -3.55 -20.97
CA PHE A 166 -4.44 -4.23 -22.03
C PHE A 166 -5.27 -3.28 -22.90
N ASN A 167 -5.36 -1.99 -22.58
CA ASN A 167 -6.09 -1.04 -23.43
C ASN A 167 -5.35 -0.86 -24.77
N PRO A 168 -5.93 -1.18 -25.93
CA PRO A 168 -5.28 -1.09 -27.23
C PRO A 168 -5.32 0.31 -27.85
N GLN A 169 -6.06 1.27 -27.29
CA GLN A 169 -6.21 2.61 -27.86
C GLN A 169 -4.84 3.31 -27.98
N GLU A 170 -4.43 3.63 -29.21
CA GLU A 170 -3.10 4.15 -29.57
C GLU A 170 -2.91 5.66 -29.28
N TYR A 171 -3.57 6.17 -28.25
CA TYR A 171 -3.41 7.54 -27.79
C TYR A 171 -3.45 7.57 -26.25
N LEU A 172 -2.82 8.58 -25.66
CA LEU A 172 -2.98 8.87 -24.24
C LEU A 172 -4.06 9.94 -24.08
N SER A 173 -5.10 9.63 -23.33
CA SER A 173 -6.13 10.60 -22.97
C SER A 173 -5.58 11.67 -22.01
N VAL A 174 -6.29 12.79 -21.92
CA VAL A 174 -5.95 13.87 -20.98
C VAL A 174 -5.95 13.38 -19.53
N LEU A 175 -6.86 12.47 -19.16
CA LEU A 175 -6.92 11.91 -17.80
C LEU A 175 -5.72 11.02 -17.48
N GLU A 176 -5.21 10.25 -18.45
CA GLU A 176 -3.96 9.49 -18.29
C GLU A 176 -2.77 10.43 -18.04
N ILE A 177 -2.62 11.46 -18.86
CA ILE A 177 -1.53 12.43 -18.74
C ILE A 177 -1.57 13.14 -17.38
N LEU A 178 -2.76 13.56 -16.94
CA LEU A 178 -2.96 14.16 -15.62
C LEU A 178 -2.64 13.16 -14.49
N GLY A 179 -3.10 11.93 -14.60
CA GLY A 179 -2.81 10.87 -13.64
C GLY A 179 -1.32 10.57 -13.53
N TYR A 180 -0.61 10.42 -14.64
CA TYR A 180 0.85 10.21 -14.63
C TYR A 180 1.61 11.41 -14.05
N SER A 181 1.18 12.63 -14.40
CA SER A 181 1.78 13.86 -13.88
C SER A 181 1.59 14.00 -12.38
N PHE A 182 0.39 13.72 -11.87
CA PHE A 182 0.11 13.72 -10.43
C PHE A 182 0.84 12.61 -9.70
N TRP A 183 0.96 11.43 -10.29
CA TRP A 183 1.75 10.36 -9.70
C TRP A 183 3.19 10.80 -9.48
N LEU A 184 3.82 11.43 -10.48
CA LEU A 184 5.19 11.93 -10.36
C LEU A 184 5.28 13.04 -9.30
N LEU A 185 4.34 13.99 -9.30
CA LEU A 185 4.29 15.07 -8.32
C LEU A 185 4.21 14.54 -6.89
N PHE A 186 3.27 13.62 -6.62
CA PHE A 186 3.08 13.07 -5.28
C PHE A 186 4.20 12.11 -4.88
N PHE A 187 4.77 11.38 -5.83
CA PHE A 187 5.98 10.59 -5.58
C PHE A 187 7.15 11.50 -5.13
N VAL A 188 7.40 12.60 -5.83
CA VAL A 188 8.43 13.58 -5.45
C VAL A 188 8.13 14.19 -4.09
N MET A 189 6.87 14.51 -3.82
CA MET A 189 6.43 15.03 -2.52
C MET A 189 6.69 14.03 -1.38
N GLU A 190 6.39 12.74 -1.56
CA GLU A 190 6.71 11.67 -0.61
C GLU A 190 8.22 11.64 -0.33
N HIS A 191 9.02 11.62 -1.40
CA HIS A 191 10.47 11.59 -1.30
C HIS A 191 11.05 12.80 -0.55
N ILE A 192 10.55 14.00 -0.85
CA ILE A 192 10.94 15.24 -0.16
C ILE A 192 10.57 15.16 1.32
N ALA A 193 9.36 14.70 1.66
CA ALA A 193 8.92 14.55 3.04
C ALA A 193 9.84 13.59 3.83
N ASP A 194 10.21 12.46 3.25
CA ASP A 194 11.12 11.50 3.89
C ASP A 194 12.53 12.07 4.06
N ILE A 195 13.09 12.73 3.05
CA ILE A 195 14.39 13.41 3.15
C ILE A 195 14.39 14.47 4.24
N GLN A 196 13.34 15.29 4.32
CA GLN A 196 13.20 16.32 5.36
C GLN A 196 13.26 15.69 6.76
N LYS A 197 12.54 14.58 6.97
CA LYS A 197 12.53 13.87 8.25
C LYS A 197 13.87 13.21 8.56
N GLN A 198 14.51 12.58 7.58
CA GLN A 198 15.84 11.97 7.77
C GLN A 198 16.90 13.01 8.09
N LYS A 199 16.95 14.12 7.35
CA LYS A 199 17.87 15.23 7.61
C LYS A 199 17.63 15.85 8.99
N PHE A 200 16.37 16.04 9.39
CA PHE A 200 16.02 16.53 10.72
C PHE A 200 16.53 15.59 11.82
N LEU A 201 16.28 14.28 11.69
CA LEU A 201 16.69 13.29 12.69
C LEU A 201 18.22 13.19 12.79
N LYS A 202 18.93 13.23 11.65
CA LYS A 202 20.40 13.26 11.61
C LYS A 202 20.95 14.50 12.31
N LYS A 203 20.40 15.68 12.02
CA LYS A 203 20.79 16.94 12.67
C LYS A 203 20.57 16.89 14.19
N ALA A 204 19.38 16.46 14.62
CA ALA A 204 19.06 16.34 16.05
C ALA A 204 19.99 15.35 16.78
N PHE A 205 20.37 14.25 16.11
CA PHE A 205 21.34 13.30 16.65
C PHE A 205 22.73 13.93 16.83
N LEU A 206 23.26 14.62 15.82
CA LEU A 206 24.56 15.30 15.87
C LEU A 206 24.61 16.38 16.95
N GLU A 207 23.51 17.13 17.12
CA GLU A 207 23.35 18.16 18.16
C GLU A 207 23.04 17.58 19.56
N LYS A 208 23.05 16.26 19.73
CA LYS A 208 22.70 15.55 20.97
C LYS A 208 21.30 15.90 21.51
N ARG A 209 20.41 16.42 20.67
CA ARG A 209 19.01 16.73 20.98
C ARG A 209 18.15 15.47 20.85
N LYS A 210 17.91 14.82 21.99
CA LYS A 210 17.08 13.61 22.04
C LYS A 210 15.59 13.94 21.93
N LYS A 211 14.80 12.97 21.47
CA LYS A 211 13.32 12.97 21.51
C LYS A 211 12.63 14.16 20.79
N GLN A 212 13.30 14.74 19.80
CA GLN A 212 12.79 15.88 19.03
C GLN A 212 11.64 15.50 18.08
N VAL A 213 10.75 16.45 17.82
CA VAL A 213 9.62 16.33 16.88
C VAL A 213 9.99 17.02 15.57
N CYS A 214 9.92 16.29 14.46
CA CYS A 214 10.12 16.88 13.13
C CYS A 214 8.91 17.76 12.78
N ASN A 215 9.13 19.06 12.68
CA ASN A 215 8.14 20.09 12.36
C ASN A 215 8.70 21.09 11.32
N ILE A 216 9.44 20.60 10.32
CA ILE A 216 10.05 21.40 9.25
C ILE A 216 9.45 21.06 7.89
N GLY A 217 9.48 22.00 6.95
CA GLY A 217 9.00 21.80 5.58
C GLY A 217 7.55 21.32 5.53
N LEU A 218 7.30 20.23 4.80
CA LEU A 218 5.96 19.63 4.67
C LEU A 218 5.41 19.16 6.01
N TRP A 219 6.28 18.79 6.96
CA TRP A 219 5.89 18.38 8.31
C TRP A 219 5.32 19.54 9.15
N LYS A 220 5.35 20.79 8.68
CA LYS A 220 4.63 21.90 9.34
C LYS A 220 3.12 21.87 9.10
N TYR A 221 2.71 21.35 7.94
CA TYR A 221 1.34 21.45 7.42
C TYR A 221 0.56 20.13 7.53
N SER A 222 1.28 19.01 7.58
CA SER A 222 0.74 17.70 7.88
C SER A 222 1.71 16.95 8.79
N ARG A 223 1.21 16.15 9.73
CA ARG A 223 2.05 15.30 10.60
C ARG A 223 2.48 14.02 9.90
N HIS A 224 1.88 13.71 8.75
CA HIS A 224 2.19 12.55 7.92
C HIS A 224 2.13 12.92 6.41
N PRO A 225 2.94 13.89 5.95
CA PRO A 225 2.90 14.36 4.57
C PRO A 225 3.32 13.26 3.58
N ASN A 226 4.21 12.36 4.00
CA ASN A 226 4.63 11.21 3.20
C ASN A 226 3.49 10.20 3.00
N TYR A 227 2.71 9.88 4.04
CA TYR A 227 1.55 8.99 3.89
C TYR A 227 0.42 9.61 3.07
N PHE A 228 0.23 10.93 3.15
CA PHE A 228 -0.71 11.63 2.27
C PHE A 228 -0.26 11.53 0.81
N ALA A 229 1.02 11.78 0.54
CA ALA A 229 1.59 11.69 -0.79
C ALA A 229 1.49 10.25 -1.36
N GLU A 230 1.77 9.24 -0.56
CA GLU A 230 1.61 7.83 -0.95
C GLU A 230 0.14 7.49 -1.27
N TRP A 231 -0.82 8.00 -0.49
CA TRP A 231 -2.24 7.83 -0.83
C TRP A 231 -2.59 8.52 -2.16
N MET A 232 -2.07 9.72 -2.40
CA MET A 232 -2.29 10.45 -3.65
C MET A 232 -1.61 9.80 -4.86
N VAL A 233 -0.48 9.12 -4.67
CA VAL A 233 0.15 8.26 -5.70
C VAL A 233 -0.84 7.20 -6.19
N TRP A 234 -1.55 6.51 -5.30
CA TRP A 234 -2.58 5.53 -5.68
C TRP A 234 -3.82 6.16 -6.31
N ASN A 235 -4.26 7.32 -5.83
CA ASN A 235 -5.36 8.06 -6.47
C ASN A 235 -4.99 8.54 -7.89
N SER A 236 -3.71 8.83 -8.12
CA SER A 236 -3.20 9.20 -9.45
C SER A 236 -3.23 8.01 -10.41
N LEU A 237 -2.91 6.80 -9.91
CA LEU A 237 -3.06 5.56 -10.68
C LEU A 237 -4.53 5.27 -11.02
N ILE A 238 -5.42 5.45 -10.04
CA ILE A 238 -6.88 5.36 -10.25
C ILE A 238 -7.31 6.31 -11.37
N LEU A 239 -6.96 7.59 -11.28
CA LEU A 239 -7.28 8.59 -12.29
C LEU A 239 -6.77 8.19 -13.69
N SER A 240 -5.52 7.76 -13.79
CA SER A 240 -4.93 7.34 -15.08
C SER A 240 -5.59 6.08 -15.67
N SER A 241 -6.20 5.23 -14.83
CA SER A 241 -6.84 4.00 -15.29
C SER A 241 -8.28 4.19 -15.78
N LEU A 242 -8.93 5.32 -15.48
CA LEU A 242 -10.35 5.57 -15.85
C LEU A 242 -10.62 5.48 -17.37
N PRO A 243 -9.78 6.03 -18.26
CA PRO A 243 -9.95 5.90 -19.71
C PRO A 243 -9.97 4.45 -20.17
N SER A 244 -9.03 3.64 -19.66
CA SER A 244 -9.03 2.20 -19.91
C SER A 244 -10.23 1.47 -19.32
N PHE A 245 -10.67 1.87 -18.13
CA PHE A 245 -11.91 1.35 -17.57
C PHE A 245 -13.10 1.61 -18.50
N PHE A 246 -13.26 2.83 -19.01
CA PHE A 246 -14.36 3.17 -19.93
C PHE A 246 -14.29 2.40 -21.25
N TYR A 247 -13.07 2.09 -21.74
CA TYR A 247 -12.89 1.20 -22.89
C TYR A 247 -13.43 -0.21 -22.59
N PHE A 248 -12.99 -0.83 -21.49
CA PHE A 248 -13.42 -2.18 -21.14
C PHE A 248 -14.87 -2.28 -20.66
N GLN A 249 -15.45 -1.17 -20.20
CA GLN A 249 -16.86 -1.11 -19.81
C GLN A 249 -17.79 -1.52 -20.98
N ILE A 250 -17.37 -1.28 -22.23
CA ILE A 250 -18.16 -1.60 -23.42
C ILE A 250 -18.03 -3.07 -23.80
N SER A 251 -16.86 -3.68 -23.59
CA SER A 251 -16.57 -5.06 -23.98
C SER A 251 -16.92 -6.09 -22.90
N GLU A 252 -16.85 -5.72 -21.63
CA GLU A 252 -17.10 -6.59 -20.49
C GLU A 252 -18.58 -6.57 -20.07
N SER A 253 -19.03 -7.64 -19.40
CA SER A 253 -20.41 -7.69 -18.88
C SER A 253 -20.67 -6.58 -17.85
N ASN A 254 -21.93 -6.11 -17.77
CA ASN A 254 -22.33 -5.05 -16.84
C ASN A 254 -21.95 -5.35 -15.37
N LEU A 255 -22.01 -6.62 -14.96
CA LEU A 255 -21.65 -7.02 -13.60
C LEU A 255 -20.15 -6.89 -13.34
N ILE A 256 -19.32 -7.31 -14.30
CA ILE A 256 -17.86 -7.21 -14.22
C ILE A 256 -17.45 -5.73 -14.24
N SER A 257 -18.00 -4.95 -15.17
CA SER A 257 -17.76 -3.51 -15.28
C SER A 257 -18.12 -2.75 -13.99
N LEU A 258 -19.29 -3.04 -13.40
CA LEU A 258 -19.67 -2.46 -12.11
C LEU A 258 -18.71 -2.90 -10.99
N GLY A 259 -18.35 -4.17 -10.96
CA GLY A 259 -17.42 -4.73 -9.99
C GLY A 259 -16.02 -4.10 -10.07
N LEU A 260 -15.51 -3.87 -11.28
CA LEU A 260 -14.24 -3.20 -11.54
C LEU A 260 -14.31 -1.74 -11.09
N LEU A 261 -15.38 -1.01 -11.42
CA LEU A 261 -15.58 0.38 -10.98
C LEU A 261 -15.55 0.50 -9.46
N ILE A 262 -16.31 -0.35 -8.76
CA ILE A 262 -16.34 -0.38 -7.30
C ILE A 262 -14.94 -0.68 -6.76
N SER A 263 -14.23 -1.64 -7.36
CA SER A 263 -12.90 -2.05 -6.91
C SER A 263 -11.83 -0.96 -7.11
N ILE A 264 -11.89 -0.22 -8.23
CA ILE A 264 -11.02 0.94 -8.50
C ILE A 264 -11.17 2.01 -7.41
N PHE A 265 -12.41 2.38 -7.05
CA PHE A 265 -12.60 3.38 -6.00
C PHE A 265 -12.33 2.83 -4.59
N TYR A 266 -12.63 1.56 -4.35
CA TYR A 266 -12.35 0.90 -3.08
C TYR A 266 -10.84 0.80 -2.80
N LEU A 267 -9.99 0.75 -3.83
CA LEU A 267 -8.54 0.86 -3.69
C LEU A 267 -8.13 2.14 -2.92
N SER A 268 -8.72 3.30 -3.23
CA SER A 268 -8.42 4.54 -2.50
C SER A 268 -8.78 4.44 -1.02
N ILE A 269 -9.91 3.77 -0.71
CA ILE A 269 -10.38 3.54 0.66
C ILE A 269 -9.44 2.58 1.40
N ILE A 270 -9.02 1.47 0.78
CA ILE A 270 -8.07 0.51 1.39
C ILE A 270 -6.74 1.22 1.67
N MET A 271 -6.22 1.99 0.71
CA MET A 271 -4.94 2.68 0.88
C MET A 271 -5.02 3.73 1.98
N TYR A 272 -6.07 4.56 2.02
CA TYR A 272 -6.31 5.50 3.11
C TYR A 272 -6.37 4.79 4.47
N ASN A 273 -7.15 3.70 4.56
CA ASN A 273 -7.30 2.94 5.80
C ASN A 273 -5.96 2.36 6.27
N THR A 274 -5.15 1.86 5.35
CA THR A 274 -3.83 1.31 5.61
C THR A 274 -2.87 2.39 6.14
N LEU A 275 -2.80 3.51 5.42
CA LEU A 275 -1.88 4.62 5.68
C LEU A 275 -2.29 5.49 6.88
N VAL A 276 -3.55 5.45 7.30
CA VAL A 276 -4.00 6.20 8.48
C VAL A 276 -4.16 5.31 9.69
N TYR A 277 -4.94 4.24 9.60
CA TYR A 277 -5.42 3.49 10.77
C TYR A 277 -4.66 2.20 11.03
N TYR A 278 -4.15 1.55 9.98
CA TYR A 278 -3.63 0.19 10.08
C TYR A 278 -2.14 0.15 10.38
N THR A 279 -1.31 0.62 9.45
CA THR A 279 0.15 0.55 9.53
C THR A 279 0.80 1.93 9.57
N GLY A 280 0.08 2.98 9.15
CA GLY A 280 0.63 4.33 9.01
C GLY A 280 0.45 5.24 10.23
N ALA A 281 -0.36 6.30 10.09
CA ALA A 281 -0.35 7.47 10.97
C ALA A 281 -0.60 7.13 12.44
N ILE A 282 -1.75 6.54 12.76
CA ILE A 282 -2.16 6.26 14.15
C ILE A 282 -1.16 5.36 14.90
N PRO A 283 -0.70 4.22 14.34
CA PRO A 283 0.36 3.42 14.96
C PRO A 283 1.65 4.23 15.21
N SER A 284 2.04 5.10 14.29
CA SER A 284 3.24 5.94 14.41
C SER A 284 3.08 7.02 15.48
N GLU A 285 1.94 7.71 15.52
CA GLU A 285 1.65 8.73 16.54
C GLU A 285 1.61 8.13 17.94
N TYR A 286 1.08 6.92 18.10
CA TYR A 286 1.01 6.24 19.39
C TYR A 286 2.38 6.12 20.07
N TYR A 287 3.42 5.76 19.32
CA TYR A 287 4.77 5.70 19.88
C TYR A 287 5.43 7.07 19.97
N SER A 288 5.10 8.00 19.06
CA SER A 288 5.62 9.36 19.11
C SER A 288 5.17 10.09 20.38
N LEU A 289 3.89 9.98 20.76
CA LEU A 289 3.34 10.56 22.00
C LEU A 289 4.02 10.04 23.27
N LYS A 290 4.49 8.78 23.27
CA LYS A 290 5.20 8.19 24.41
C LYS A 290 6.67 8.59 24.47
N LYS A 291 7.30 8.76 23.30
CA LYS A 291 8.74 9.00 23.20
C LYS A 291 9.10 10.48 23.21
N ARG A 292 8.20 11.37 22.78
CA ARG A 292 8.50 12.78 22.48
C ARG A 292 7.53 13.70 23.26
N PRO A 293 8.01 14.42 24.29
CA PRO A 293 7.17 15.29 25.11
C PRO A 293 6.41 16.35 24.30
N ASP A 294 7.08 17.00 23.35
CA ASP A 294 6.50 18.09 22.55
C ASP A 294 5.50 17.63 21.48
N TYR A 295 5.35 16.31 21.29
CA TYR A 295 4.47 15.78 20.25
C TYR A 295 3.00 16.10 20.52
N LYS A 296 2.61 16.26 21.79
CA LYS A 296 1.24 16.68 22.15
C LYS A 296 0.94 18.10 21.64
N LYS A 297 1.90 19.02 21.79
CA LYS A 297 1.79 20.41 21.29
C LYS A 297 1.77 20.44 19.75
N TYR A 298 2.60 19.62 19.11
CA TYR A 298 2.60 19.47 17.66
C TYR A 298 1.25 18.93 17.13
N LYS A 299 0.63 17.99 17.85
CA LYS A 299 -0.69 17.44 17.51
C LYS A 299 -1.80 18.50 17.50
N GLN A 300 -1.69 19.51 18.35
CA GLN A 300 -2.68 20.61 18.41
C GLN A 300 -2.55 21.56 17.22
N LYS A 301 -1.32 21.82 16.76
CA LYS A 301 -1.03 22.86 15.77
C LYS A 301 -0.96 22.40 14.31
N THR A 302 -0.83 21.11 14.06
CA THR A 302 -0.62 20.58 12.71
C THR A 302 -1.58 19.45 12.43
N ASN A 303 -2.24 19.43 11.27
CA ASN A 303 -3.18 18.37 10.89
C ASN A 303 -2.52 17.00 10.73
N MET A 304 -3.25 15.93 11.01
CA MET A 304 -2.67 14.57 10.98
C MET A 304 -2.20 14.15 9.59
N PHE A 305 -3.08 14.32 8.60
CA PHE A 305 -2.96 13.67 7.30
C PHE A 305 -3.11 14.69 6.18
N PHE A 306 -4.27 15.34 6.07
CA PHE A 306 -4.50 16.43 5.13
C PHE A 306 -3.67 17.66 5.48
N PHE A 307 -3.25 18.40 4.45
CA PHE A 307 -2.53 19.65 4.61
C PHE A 307 -3.46 20.73 5.13
N GLY A 308 -3.02 21.46 6.14
CA GLY A 308 -3.72 22.64 6.63
C GLY A 308 -2.98 23.35 7.75
N ILE A 309 -3.41 24.57 8.04
CA ILE A 309 -2.93 25.36 9.16
C ILE A 309 -4.02 25.30 10.22
N ASN A 310 -3.73 24.70 11.38
CA ASN A 310 -4.61 24.86 12.53
C ASN A 310 -4.23 26.18 13.19
N GLN A 311 -5.13 27.16 13.10
CA GLN A 311 -5.00 28.44 13.80
C GLN A 311 -5.08 28.22 15.31
#